data_AF-A0A946MPK5-F1
#
_entry.id   AF-A0A946MPK5-F1
#
_cell.length_a   1.000
_cell.length_b   1.000
_cell.length_c   1.000
_cell.angle_alpha   90.00
_cell.angle_beta   90.00
_cell.angle_gamma   90.00
#
_symmetry.space_group_name_H-M   'P 1'
#
loop_
_entity.id
_entity.type
_entity.pdbx_description
1 polymer ?
#
loop_
_entity_poly.entity_id
_entity_poly.type
_entity_poly.pdbx_seq_one_letter_code
_entity_poly.pdbx_strand_id
1 'polypeptide(L)'
;MPVLQPLTQWFCDSCKASIEQPEDGCLEYLQDARTDRVSDFRIIHCRPSCHSNEESIENKDKIVNDIHLDHVITYGFFGHMLNWLDLSETKKSEERVVITEFTEIMRRLYLPYWEEARQYWQQSFKDGYHDKCSFEEDDLLRIISEYEQSGQETST
;
A
#
# COMPACT_ATOMS: atom_id res chain seq x y z
N MET A 1 -0.46 -18.13 -5.31
CA MET A 1 0.38 -17.03 -5.82
C MET A 1 1.81 -17.27 -5.32
N PRO A 2 2.87 -16.60 -5.77
CA PRO A 2 4.15 -16.74 -5.07
C PRO A 2 4.02 -16.16 -3.65
N VAL A 3 4.50 -16.89 -2.65
CA VAL A 3 4.67 -16.39 -1.27
C VAL A 3 5.75 -15.31 -1.33
N LEU A 4 5.43 -14.09 -0.92
CA LEU A 4 6.39 -12.99 -0.95
C LEU A 4 7.33 -13.10 0.25
N GLN A 5 8.52 -12.52 0.10
CA GLN A 5 9.35 -12.25 1.27
C GLN A 5 8.83 -10.99 1.99
N PRO A 6 8.41 -11.08 3.27
CA PRO A 6 7.73 -9.98 3.94
C PRO A 6 8.63 -8.75 4.04
N LEU A 7 8.03 -7.57 3.84
CA LEU A 7 8.69 -6.25 3.91
C LEU A 7 9.89 -6.06 2.96
N THR A 8 10.05 -6.95 1.98
CA THR A 8 11.10 -6.86 0.94
C THR A 8 10.54 -7.01 -0.47
N GLN A 9 9.31 -7.51 -0.58
CA GLN A 9 8.60 -7.68 -1.84
C GLN A 9 7.15 -7.19 -1.72
N TRP A 10 6.60 -6.69 -2.82
CA TRP A 10 5.23 -6.14 -2.88
C TRP A 10 4.53 -6.46 -4.19
N PHE A 11 3.19 -6.36 -4.23
CA PHE A 11 2.47 -6.37 -5.50
C PHE A 11 2.35 -4.96 -6.07
N CYS A 12 2.71 -4.81 -7.35
CA CYS A 12 2.56 -3.56 -8.07
C CYS A 12 1.07 -3.26 -8.31
N ASP A 13 0.58 -2.12 -7.81
CA ASP A 13 -0.81 -1.70 -7.97
C ASP A 13 -1.19 -1.43 -9.42
N SER A 14 -0.21 -1.16 -10.28
CA SER A 14 -0.41 -0.92 -11.71
C SER A 14 -0.52 -2.23 -12.52
N CYS A 15 0.53 -3.04 -12.52
CA CYS A 15 0.60 -4.23 -13.38
C CYS A 15 0.26 -5.55 -12.68
N LYS A 16 0.03 -5.52 -11.37
CA LYS A 16 -0.29 -6.67 -10.48
C LYS A 16 0.81 -7.72 -10.34
N ALA A 17 1.93 -7.60 -11.05
CA ALA A 17 3.10 -8.43 -10.85
C ALA A 17 3.85 -8.07 -9.56
N SER A 18 4.62 -9.02 -9.04
CA SER A 18 5.49 -8.82 -7.89
C SER A 18 6.64 -7.86 -8.20
N ILE A 19 7.00 -7.08 -7.18
CA ILE A 19 8.22 -6.30 -7.06
C ILE A 19 9.16 -7.16 -6.22
N GLU A 20 10.22 -7.69 -6.84
CA GLU A 20 11.08 -8.69 -6.21
C GLU A 20 12.16 -8.07 -5.30
N GLN A 21 12.45 -6.78 -5.50
CA GLN A 21 13.45 -6.02 -4.76
C GLN A 21 12.93 -4.60 -4.47
N PRO A 22 13.20 -4.00 -3.30
CA PRO A 22 12.75 -2.64 -2.97
C PRO A 22 13.20 -1.58 -3.99
N GLU A 23 14.38 -1.74 -4.58
CA GLU A 23 14.96 -0.80 -5.55
C GLU A 23 14.15 -0.75 -6.86
N ASP A 24 13.47 -1.84 -7.20
CA ASP A 24 12.59 -1.94 -8.38
C ASP A 24 11.20 -1.34 -8.14
N GLY A 25 10.87 -0.98 -6.89
CA GLY A 25 9.56 -0.50 -6.46
C GLY A 25 9.58 0.95 -6.00
N CYS A 26 8.47 1.65 -6.24
CA CYS A 26 8.26 3.05 -5.87
C CYS A 26 6.95 3.17 -5.07
N LEU A 27 6.97 3.98 -4.02
CA LEU A 27 5.76 4.56 -3.43
C LEU A 27 5.39 5.81 -4.24
N GLU A 28 4.33 5.72 -5.04
CA GLU A 28 3.73 6.83 -5.75
C GLU A 28 2.58 7.41 -4.93
N TYR A 29 2.41 8.74 -4.96
CA TYR A 29 1.27 9.43 -4.36
C TYR A 29 0.97 10.75 -5.08
N LEU A 30 -0.27 11.21 -4.96
CA LEU A 30 -0.71 12.49 -5.48
C LEU A 30 -0.73 13.55 -4.38
N GLN A 31 -0.25 14.74 -4.72
CA GLN A 31 -0.30 15.92 -3.88
C GLN A 31 -1.11 17.01 -4.58
N ASP A 32 -2.16 17.50 -3.93
CA ASP A 32 -2.92 18.64 -4.41
C ASP A 32 -2.15 19.93 -4.15
N ALA A 33 -1.75 20.65 -5.20
CA ALA A 33 -0.92 21.84 -5.13
C ALA A 33 -1.57 23.03 -4.40
N ARG A 34 -2.91 23.03 -4.24
CA ARG A 34 -3.66 24.13 -3.61
C ARG A 34 -3.84 23.91 -2.11
N THR A 35 -4.19 22.68 -1.75
CA THR A 35 -4.52 22.28 -0.38
C THR A 35 -3.34 21.62 0.32
N ASP A 36 -2.36 21.15 -0.46
CA ASP A 36 -1.21 20.37 -0.01
C ASP A 36 -1.68 19.08 0.69
N ARG A 37 -2.80 18.53 0.19
CA ARG A 37 -3.38 17.25 0.57
C ARG A 37 -2.72 16.13 -0.22
N VAL A 38 -2.35 15.07 0.48
CA VAL A 38 -1.74 13.86 -0.06
C VAL A 38 -2.79 12.74 -0.13
N SER A 39 -2.81 12.03 -1.26
CA SER A 39 -3.80 10.97 -1.55
C SER A 39 -3.29 10.02 -2.63
N ASP A 40 -4.06 8.97 -2.92
CA ASP A 40 -3.83 7.99 -3.98
C ASP A 40 -2.46 7.31 -3.86
N PHE A 41 -2.16 6.84 -2.65
CA PHE A 41 -0.94 6.08 -2.38
C PHE A 41 -0.94 4.75 -3.12
N ARG A 42 0.14 4.47 -3.82
CA ARG A 42 0.31 3.26 -4.63
C ARG A 42 1.73 2.73 -4.51
N ILE A 43 1.89 1.42 -4.42
CA ILE A 43 3.18 0.75 -4.60
C ILE A 43 3.23 0.25 -6.05
N ILE A 44 4.20 0.72 -6.83
CA ILE A 44 4.34 0.39 -8.25
C ILE A 44 5.77 -0.02 -8.58
N HIS A 45 6.00 -0.65 -9.74
CA HIS A 45 7.36 -0.73 -10.27
C HIS A 45 7.85 0.67 -10.66
N CYS A 46 9.10 1.02 -10.34
CA CYS A 46 9.75 2.27 -10.75
C CYS A 46 10.11 2.27 -12.25
N ARG A 47 9.09 2.23 -13.12
CA ARG A 47 9.26 2.26 -14.57
C ARG A 47 8.09 2.96 -15.25
N PRO A 48 8.31 3.64 -16.40
CA PRO A 48 7.28 4.47 -17.03
C PRO A 48 5.94 3.78 -17.28
N SER A 49 5.93 2.46 -17.57
CA SER A 49 4.70 1.72 -17.83
C SER A 49 3.79 1.54 -16.60
N CYS A 50 4.32 1.75 -15.39
CA CYS A 50 3.58 1.53 -14.14
C CYS A 50 3.21 2.83 -13.42
N HIS A 51 3.89 3.94 -13.73
CA HIS A 51 3.59 5.28 -13.20
C HIS A 51 2.27 5.82 -13.71
N SER A 52 1.66 6.67 -12.91
CA SER A 52 0.55 7.51 -13.32
C SER A 52 1.01 8.49 -14.40
N ASN A 53 0.24 8.62 -15.47
CA ASN A 53 0.51 9.61 -16.50
C ASN A 53 -0.02 10.97 -16.02
N GLU A 54 0.85 11.94 -15.77
CA GLU A 54 0.46 13.31 -15.36
C GLU A 54 -0.56 13.95 -16.31
N GLU A 55 -0.44 13.70 -17.63
CA GLU A 55 -1.38 14.22 -18.62
C GLU A 55 -2.79 13.63 -18.50
N SER A 56 -2.90 12.44 -17.90
CA SER A 56 -4.18 11.75 -17.68
C SER A 56 -4.87 12.15 -16.37
N ILE A 57 -4.21 12.94 -15.52
CA ILE A 57 -4.78 13.38 -14.26
C ILE A 57 -5.80 14.48 -14.53
N GLU A 58 -7.07 14.17 -14.27
CA GLU A 58 -8.22 15.03 -14.57
C GLU A 58 -8.15 16.44 -13.95
N ASN A 59 -7.29 16.62 -12.92
CA ASN A 59 -7.09 17.88 -12.24
C ASN A 59 -5.64 18.36 -12.38
N LYS A 60 -5.45 19.48 -13.09
CA LYS A 60 -4.14 20.12 -13.29
C LYS A 60 -3.48 20.64 -12.01
N ASP A 61 -4.22 20.69 -10.90
CA ASP A 61 -3.69 21.07 -9.60
C ASP A 61 -3.08 19.88 -8.83
N LYS A 62 -2.97 18.68 -9.43
CA LYS A 62 -2.33 17.52 -8.79
C LYS A 62 -0.91 17.31 -9.30
N ILE A 63 0.00 17.02 -8.38
CA ILE A 63 1.40 16.69 -8.64
C ILE A 63 1.59 15.21 -8.31
N VAL A 64 2.19 14.46 -9.24
CA VAL A 64 2.62 13.07 -8.98
C VAL A 64 3.97 13.14 -8.28
N ASN A 65 4.09 12.44 -7.17
CA ASN A 65 5.36 12.25 -6.48
C ASN A 65 5.63 10.76 -6.38
N ASP A 66 6.91 10.40 -6.44
CA ASP A 66 7.37 9.05 -6.22
C ASP A 66 8.68 9.02 -5.44
N ILE A 67 8.88 7.91 -4.73
CA ILE A 67 10.11 7.62 -4.01
C ILE A 67 10.36 6.12 -4.04
N HIS A 68 11.59 5.69 -4.30
CA HIS A 68 11.95 4.27 -4.28
C HIS A 68 11.68 3.64 -2.90
N LEU A 69 11.21 2.40 -2.87
CA LEU A 69 10.83 1.72 -1.63
C LEU A 69 12.03 1.47 -0.73
N ASP A 70 13.22 1.20 -1.29
CA ASP A 70 14.46 1.10 -0.51
C ASP A 70 14.70 2.37 0.31
N HIS A 71 14.45 3.55 -0.26
CA HIS A 71 14.53 4.82 0.44
C HIS A 71 13.42 5.01 1.47
N VAL A 72 12.20 4.56 1.15
CA VAL A 72 11.07 4.64 2.08
C VAL A 72 11.36 3.88 3.36
N ILE A 73 11.88 2.66 3.25
CA ILE A 73 12.09 1.75 4.38
C ILE A 73 13.41 2.00 5.12
N THR A 74 14.43 2.60 4.48
CA THR A 74 15.76 2.80 5.10
C THR A 74 16.08 4.23 5.54
N TYR A 75 15.63 5.27 4.82
CA TYR A 75 16.12 6.65 5.02
C TYR A 75 15.16 7.57 5.77
N GLY A 76 14.29 7.02 6.62
CA GLY A 76 13.47 7.83 7.54
C GLY A 76 12.31 8.56 6.85
N PHE A 77 11.90 8.15 5.65
CA PHE A 77 10.69 8.65 4.99
C PHE A 77 9.44 8.49 5.86
N PHE A 78 9.45 7.50 6.76
CA PHE A 78 8.43 7.37 7.79
C PHE A 78 8.19 8.65 8.60
N GLY A 79 9.23 9.41 8.93
CA GLY A 79 9.10 10.69 9.63
C GLY A 79 8.34 11.74 8.80
N HIS A 80 8.53 11.74 7.48
CA HIS A 80 7.77 12.60 6.56
C HIS A 80 6.30 12.18 6.51
N MET A 81 6.02 10.88 6.47
CA MET A 81 4.67 10.34 6.48
C MET A 81 3.92 10.68 7.79
N LEU A 82 4.57 10.55 8.94
CA LEU A 82 3.99 10.95 10.23
C LEU A 82 3.68 12.45 10.28
N ASN A 83 4.56 13.29 9.73
CA ASN A 83 4.31 14.73 9.67
C ASN A 83 3.05 15.08 8.84
N TRP A 84 2.69 14.31 7.81
CA TRP A 84 1.41 14.51 7.11
C TRP A 84 0.20 14.24 8.01
N LEU A 85 0.29 13.27 8.92
CA LEU A 85 -0.74 12.97 9.89
C LEU A 85 -0.87 14.09 10.94
N ASP A 86 0.25 14.53 11.52
CA ASP A 86 0.28 15.64 12.49
C ASP A 86 -0.31 16.94 11.90
N LEU A 87 0.00 17.22 10.63
CA LEU A 87 -0.54 18.38 9.93
C LEU A 87 -2.04 18.26 9.65
N SER A 88 -2.58 17.04 9.54
CA SER A 88 -4.02 16.81 9.39
C SER A 88 -4.79 17.14 10.67
N GLU A 89 -4.20 16.90 11.85
CA GLU A 89 -4.84 17.21 13.14
C GLU A 89 -4.73 18.69 13.53
N THR A 90 -3.57 19.31 13.27
CA THR A 90 -3.23 20.63 13.84
C THR A 90 -3.79 21.83 13.08
N LYS A 91 -4.01 21.72 11.75
CA LYS A 91 -4.30 22.90 10.91
C LYS A 91 -5.77 23.31 10.79
N LYS A 92 -6.74 22.57 11.36
CA LYS A 92 -8.20 22.81 11.17
C LYS A 92 -8.64 22.99 9.70
N SER A 93 -7.78 22.62 8.75
CA SER A 93 -8.03 22.59 7.32
C SER A 93 -8.31 21.15 6.92
N GLU A 94 -8.93 20.97 5.77
CA GLU A 94 -9.15 19.68 5.11
C GLU A 94 -8.02 18.68 5.36
N GLU A 95 -8.39 17.43 5.68
CA GLU A 95 -7.46 16.34 5.99
C GLU A 95 -6.28 16.34 5.02
N ARG A 96 -5.05 16.56 5.53
CA ARG A 96 -3.84 16.62 4.70
C ARG A 96 -3.45 15.24 4.17
N VAL A 97 -3.98 14.18 4.75
CA VAL A 97 -3.83 12.83 4.25
C VAL A 97 -5.15 12.09 4.34
N VAL A 98 -5.47 11.28 3.35
CA VAL A 98 -6.60 10.34 3.44
C VAL A 98 -6.23 9.22 4.41
N ILE A 99 -6.76 9.26 5.64
CA ILE A 99 -6.36 8.36 6.74
C ILE A 99 -6.50 6.88 6.36
N THR A 100 -7.54 6.52 5.59
CA THR A 100 -7.74 5.13 5.16
C THR A 100 -6.65 4.66 4.19
N GLU A 101 -6.20 5.52 3.28
CA GLU A 101 -5.11 5.19 2.35
C GLU A 101 -3.76 5.18 3.08
N PHE A 102 -3.55 6.15 3.98
CA PHE A 102 -2.38 6.21 4.85
C PHE A 102 -2.23 4.93 5.68
N THR A 103 -3.29 4.51 6.38
CA THR A 103 -3.23 3.31 7.20
C THR A 103 -2.99 2.05 6.38
N GLU A 104 -3.51 1.98 5.15
CA GLU A 104 -3.24 0.85 4.25
C GLU A 104 -1.78 0.81 3.81
N ILE A 105 -1.22 1.94 3.34
CA ILE A 105 0.19 1.95 2.93
C ILE A 105 1.12 1.67 4.11
N MET A 106 0.78 2.14 5.31
CA MET A 106 1.51 1.84 6.53
C MET A 106 1.50 0.34 6.85
N ARG A 107 0.36 -0.36 6.71
CA ARG A 107 0.34 -1.82 6.87
C ARG A 107 1.21 -2.51 5.83
N ARG A 108 1.13 -2.11 4.56
CA ARG A 108 1.94 -2.71 3.47
C ARG A 108 3.44 -2.55 3.67
N LEU A 109 3.88 -1.42 4.22
CA LEU A 109 5.29 -1.11 4.40
C LEU A 109 5.89 -1.66 5.72
N TYR A 110 5.07 -1.90 6.75
CA TYR A 110 5.57 -2.19 8.10
C TYR A 110 4.94 -3.38 8.82
N LEU A 111 3.87 -3.98 8.28
CA LEU A 111 3.23 -5.15 8.87
C LEU A 111 3.62 -6.40 8.06
N PRO A 112 4.46 -7.30 8.60
CA PRO A 112 4.84 -8.53 7.92
C PRO A 112 3.61 -9.32 7.44
N TYR A 113 3.71 -9.91 6.24
CA TYR A 113 2.66 -10.73 5.59
C TYR A 113 1.35 -10.02 5.26
N TRP A 114 1.22 -8.72 5.55
CA TRP A 114 0.01 -7.97 5.20
C TRP A 114 -0.23 -7.93 3.69
N GLU A 115 0.82 -7.80 2.88
CA GLU A 115 0.71 -7.64 1.43
C GLU A 115 0.05 -8.84 0.74
N GLU A 116 0.31 -10.05 1.23
CA GLU A 116 -0.32 -11.27 0.77
C GLU A 116 -1.69 -11.46 1.43
N ALA A 117 -1.78 -11.28 2.76
CA ALA A 117 -3.03 -11.47 3.51
C ALA A 117 -4.14 -10.51 3.05
N ARG A 118 -3.80 -9.27 2.67
CA ARG A 118 -4.78 -8.25 2.23
C ARG A 118 -5.59 -8.67 1.01
N GLN A 119 -5.06 -9.56 0.17
CA GLN A 119 -5.77 -10.11 -0.99
C GLN A 119 -7.01 -10.93 -0.57
N TYR A 120 -6.92 -11.56 0.61
CA TYR A 120 -7.96 -12.43 1.16
C TYR A 120 -8.75 -11.78 2.29
N TRP A 121 -8.22 -10.71 2.90
CA TRP A 121 -8.75 -10.05 4.10
C TRP A 121 -10.26 -9.82 4.11
N GLN A 122 -10.82 -9.32 3.00
CA GLN A 122 -12.24 -9.06 2.94
C GLN A 122 -13.08 -10.33 2.79
N GLN A 123 -12.54 -11.37 2.17
CA GLN A 123 -13.20 -12.67 2.07
C GLN A 123 -13.11 -13.43 3.40
N SER A 124 -11.93 -13.50 4.01
CA SER A 124 -11.72 -14.12 5.32
C SER A 124 -12.59 -13.50 6.42
N PHE A 125 -12.86 -12.20 6.35
CA PHE A 125 -13.81 -11.56 7.25
C PHE A 125 -15.26 -12.04 7.02
N LYS A 126 -15.70 -12.12 5.76
CA LYS A 126 -17.05 -12.57 5.42
C LYS A 126 -17.30 -14.01 5.86
N ASP A 127 -16.26 -14.83 5.82
CA ASP A 127 -16.31 -16.24 6.21
C ASP A 127 -16.15 -16.42 7.73
N GLY A 128 -16.03 -15.31 8.49
CA GLY A 128 -16.00 -15.31 9.95
C GLY A 128 -14.65 -15.66 10.57
N TYR A 129 -13.57 -15.61 9.79
CA TYR A 129 -12.24 -16.06 10.21
C TYR A 129 -11.49 -15.07 11.11
N HIS A 130 -11.86 -13.80 11.04
CA HIS A 130 -11.34 -12.72 11.89
C HIS A 130 -12.36 -11.59 11.99
N ASP A 131 -12.15 -10.64 12.91
CA ASP A 131 -13.07 -9.55 13.26
C ASP A 131 -12.66 -8.17 12.73
N LYS A 132 -11.61 -8.12 11.88
CA LYS A 132 -10.91 -6.91 11.40
C LYS A 132 -10.12 -6.12 12.46
N CYS A 133 -9.95 -6.65 13.66
CA CYS A 133 -9.22 -5.97 14.74
C CYS A 133 -7.85 -6.60 15.03
N SER A 134 -7.66 -7.90 14.78
CA SER A 134 -6.35 -8.56 14.95
C SER A 134 -5.45 -8.37 13.73
N PHE A 135 -4.19 -8.02 13.93
CA PHE A 135 -3.16 -7.89 12.89
C PHE A 135 -1.90 -8.71 13.26
N GLU A 136 -2.04 -9.70 14.13
CA GLU A 136 -0.92 -10.54 14.57
C GLU A 136 -0.40 -11.41 13.43
N GLU A 137 0.91 -11.66 13.41
CA GLU A 137 1.60 -12.43 12.38
C GLU A 137 0.97 -13.81 12.15
N ASP A 138 0.68 -14.53 13.24
CA ASP A 138 0.05 -15.86 13.18
C ASP A 138 -1.34 -15.80 12.51
N ASP A 139 -2.13 -14.76 12.74
CA ASP A 139 -3.43 -14.59 12.12
C ASP A 139 -3.31 -14.29 10.61
N LEU A 140 -2.34 -13.46 10.21
CA LEU A 140 -2.09 -13.14 8.80
C LEU A 140 -1.59 -14.37 8.02
N LEU A 141 -0.65 -15.12 8.59
CA LEU A 141 -0.17 -16.39 8.03
C LEU A 141 -1.28 -17.43 7.90
N ARG A 142 -2.18 -17.48 8.89
CA ARG A 142 -3.32 -18.38 8.89
C ARG A 142 -4.29 -18.02 7.74
N ILE A 143 -4.57 -16.73 7.53
CA ILE A 143 -5.39 -16.26 6.39
C ILE A 143 -4.75 -16.65 5.05
N ILE A 144 -3.44 -16.42 4.89
CA ILE A 144 -2.73 -16.78 3.64
C ILE A 144 -2.86 -18.27 3.37
N SER A 145 -2.58 -19.10 4.38
CA SER A 145 -2.57 -20.56 4.26
C SER A 145 -3.93 -21.13 3.85
N GLU A 146 -5.02 -20.62 4.41
CA GLU A 146 -6.38 -21.10 4.17
C GLU A 146 -6.86 -20.79 2.74
N TYR A 147 -6.66 -19.55 2.29
CA TYR A 147 -7.24 -19.06 1.02
C TYR A 147 -6.37 -19.36 -0.19
N GLU A 148 -5.07 -19.54 -0.01
CA GLU A 148 -4.19 -19.97 -1.08
C GLU A 148 -4.49 -21.42 -1.52
N GLN A 149 -4.82 -22.31 -0.57
CA GLN A 149 -5.18 -23.69 -0.87
C GLN A 149 -6.55 -23.79 -1.56
N SER A 150 -7.53 -23.04 -1.07
CA SER A 150 -8.91 -23.04 -1.61
C SER A 150 -8.99 -22.51 -3.06
N GLY A 151 -8.08 -21.63 -3.47
CA GLY A 151 -8.00 -21.12 -4.84
C GLY A 151 -7.48 -22.13 -5.86
N GLN A 152 -6.82 -23.20 -5.43
CA GLN A 152 -6.29 -24.25 -6.31
C GLN A 152 -7.35 -25.32 -6.67
N GLU A 153 -8.31 -25.59 -5.77
CA GLU A 153 -9.34 -26.62 -5.99
C GLU A 153 -10.48 -26.19 -6.93
N THR A 154 -10.63 -24.89 -7.18
CA THR A 154 -11.69 -24.32 -8.04
C THR A 154 -11.25 -24.09 -9.50
N SER A 155 -10.02 -24.48 -9.86
CA SER A 155 -9.45 -24.32 -11.20
C SER A 155 -9.31 -25.63 -12.01
N THR A 156 -10.00 -26.69 -11.58
CA THR A 156 -10.12 -28.00 -12.27
C THR A 156 -11.54 -28.27 -12.71
#